data_AF-A0A935W663-F1
#
_entry.id   AF-A0A935W663-F1
#
_cell.length_a   1.000
_cell.length_b   1.000
_cell.length_c   1.000
_cell.angle_alpha   90.00
_cell.angle_beta   90.00
_cell.angle_gamma   90.00
#
_symmetry.space_group_name_H-M   'P 1'
#
loop_
_entity.id
_entity.type
_entity.pdbx_description
1 polymer ?
#
loop_
_entity_poly.entity_id
_entity_poly.type
_entity_poly.pdbx_seq_one_letter_code
_entity_poly.pdbx_strand_id
1 'polypeptide(L)'
;MLDPTRSAQVPIAELSDSEGGIVICDRYSGYQKLARILGTILLAFCWAHQRRDFIELANAHPDLSGWALSWVERIGELYHLNEARLAVRADPVQWAERDDRLRQAVAQMTTERATGLANPALKAPARKVLQSMQKHWSGLTVFVDHPEVPMDNHVAERDQRGPVVARKNFYGSGSEWAGALAARMFRLLMTMRLWGINPRTWLTAYLEACAANGGQPPACLSAFLPWTMSADRLAQMRRVAVHPADPIDSS
;
A
#
# COMPACT_ATOMS: atom_id res chain seq x y z
N MET A 1 7.94 9.46 11.91
CA MET A 1 8.04 10.91 11.79
C MET A 1 6.63 11.40 11.58
N LEU A 2 6.19 12.30 12.43
CA LEU A 2 4.98 13.06 12.16
C LEU A 2 5.41 14.32 11.45
N ASP A 3 4.89 14.55 10.26
CA ASP A 3 5.00 15.84 9.59
C ASP A 3 3.61 16.50 9.66
N PRO A 4 3.52 17.81 9.98
CA PRO A 4 2.25 18.53 10.00
C PRO A 4 1.59 18.60 8.61
N THR A 5 2.32 18.25 7.55
CA THR A 5 1.86 18.32 6.17
C THR A 5 1.95 16.96 5.46
N ARG A 6 1.13 16.77 4.42
CA ARG A 6 1.32 15.69 3.44
C ARG A 6 2.34 16.09 2.36
N SER A 7 3.25 17.02 2.67
CA SER A 7 4.16 17.60 1.68
C SER A 7 5.03 16.52 1.04
N ALA A 8 5.31 16.69 -0.25
CA ALA A 8 6.23 15.84 -0.99
C ALA A 8 7.65 15.83 -0.37
N GLN A 9 8.00 16.79 0.48
CA GLN A 9 9.30 16.88 1.14
C GLN A 9 9.63 15.66 2.00
N VAL A 10 8.62 15.03 2.64
CA VAL A 10 8.82 13.87 3.51
C VAL A 10 9.34 12.66 2.71
N PRO A 11 8.66 12.18 1.66
CA PRO A 11 9.19 11.07 0.87
C PRO A 11 10.46 11.44 0.09
N ILE A 12 10.67 12.73 -0.27
CA ILE A 12 11.91 13.16 -0.95
C ILE A 12 13.11 12.99 -0.03
N ALA A 13 13.00 13.39 1.24
CA ALA A 13 14.08 13.23 2.20
C ALA A 13 14.42 11.75 2.44
N GLU A 14 13.40 10.89 2.59
CA GLU A 14 13.59 9.48 2.94
C GLU A 14 14.08 8.61 1.77
N LEU A 15 13.76 8.98 0.52
CA LEU A 15 14.13 8.20 -0.68
C LEU A 15 15.30 8.81 -1.46
N SER A 16 15.89 9.90 -0.97
CA SER A 16 16.99 10.61 -1.62
C SER A 16 18.24 9.75 -1.83
N ASP A 17 18.51 8.82 -0.92
CA ASP A 17 19.63 7.87 -1.00
C ASP A 17 19.25 6.54 -1.68
N SER A 18 18.02 6.40 -2.21
CA SER A 18 17.62 5.17 -2.91
C SER A 18 18.18 5.12 -4.32
N GLU A 19 18.62 3.93 -4.76
CA GLU A 19 19.06 3.70 -6.15
C GLU A 19 17.92 3.78 -7.19
N GLY A 20 16.69 4.05 -6.74
CA GLY A 20 15.48 4.06 -7.55
C GLY A 20 14.54 2.90 -7.22
N GLY A 21 13.45 2.79 -7.98
CA GLY A 21 12.49 1.69 -7.83
C GLY A 21 11.07 2.04 -8.23
N ILE A 22 10.16 1.08 -8.02
CA ILE A 22 8.73 1.25 -8.30
C ILE A 22 8.01 1.56 -6.99
N VAL A 23 7.35 2.71 -6.93
CA VAL A 23 6.54 3.11 -5.77
C VAL A 23 5.07 2.98 -6.13
N ILE A 24 4.36 2.15 -5.36
CA ILE A 24 2.91 2.00 -5.47
C ILE A 24 2.25 3.10 -4.65
N CYS A 25 1.45 3.93 -5.29
CA CYS A 25 0.81 5.05 -4.62
C CYS A 25 -0.63 5.28 -5.07
N ASP A 26 -1.35 6.05 -4.27
CA ASP A 26 -2.53 6.74 -4.77
C ASP A 26 -2.13 7.80 -5.81
N ARG A 27 -3.09 8.36 -6.55
CA ARG A 27 -2.80 9.42 -7.53
C ARG A 27 -2.49 10.78 -6.86
N TYR A 28 -2.02 10.79 -5.61
CA TYR A 28 -1.69 12.01 -4.90
C TYR A 28 -0.52 12.75 -5.57
N SER A 29 -0.70 14.06 -5.77
CA SER A 29 0.25 14.90 -6.51
C SER A 29 1.63 15.00 -5.85
N GLY A 30 1.74 14.72 -4.55
CA GLY A 30 3.01 14.71 -3.84
C GLY A 30 4.00 13.67 -4.40
N TYR A 31 3.51 12.49 -4.77
CA TYR A 31 4.36 11.43 -5.35
C TYR A 31 4.83 11.77 -6.77
N GLN A 32 4.00 12.46 -7.56
CA GLN A 32 4.41 12.95 -8.89
C GLN A 32 5.55 13.95 -8.79
N LYS A 33 5.55 14.81 -7.76
CA LYS A 33 6.64 15.75 -7.49
C LYS A 33 7.91 15.02 -7.06
N LEU A 34 7.79 14.03 -6.17
CA LEU A 34 8.89 13.15 -5.76
C LEU A 34 9.55 12.47 -6.97
N ALA A 35 8.78 11.77 -7.80
CA ALA A 35 9.31 11.03 -8.95
C ALA A 35 10.03 11.94 -9.95
N ARG A 36 9.51 13.17 -10.16
CA ARG A 36 10.17 14.17 -11.00
C ARG A 36 11.50 14.67 -10.42
N ILE A 37 11.59 14.79 -9.10
CA ILE A 37 12.79 15.30 -8.43
C ILE A 37 13.89 14.25 -8.40
N LEU A 38 13.54 13.00 -8.09
CA LEU A 38 14.53 11.93 -7.97
C LEU A 38 14.90 11.29 -9.31
N GLY A 39 13.99 11.30 -10.30
CA GLY A 39 14.24 10.79 -11.66
C GLY A 39 14.41 9.27 -11.77
N THR A 40 14.73 8.59 -10.67
CA THR A 40 14.95 7.14 -10.57
C THR A 40 13.71 6.36 -10.10
N ILE A 41 12.61 7.06 -9.80
CA ILE A 41 11.37 6.47 -9.28
C ILE A 41 10.32 6.36 -10.37
N LEU A 42 9.86 5.13 -10.63
CA LEU A 42 8.67 4.85 -11.42
C LEU A 42 7.45 4.77 -10.49
N LEU A 43 6.37 5.49 -10.81
CA LEU A 43 5.13 5.44 -10.02
C LEU A 43 4.17 4.41 -10.61
N ALA A 44 3.76 3.44 -9.79
CA ALA A 44 2.65 2.56 -10.08
C ALA A 44 1.38 3.10 -9.39
N PHE A 45 0.37 3.48 -10.17
CA PHE A 45 -0.86 4.05 -9.62
C PHE A 45 -1.88 2.97 -9.31
N CYS A 46 -2.52 3.09 -8.15
CA CYS A 46 -3.54 2.17 -7.67
C CYS A 46 -4.83 2.20 -8.53
N TRP A 47 -5.21 1.05 -9.09
CA TRP A 47 -6.42 0.89 -9.90
C TRP A 47 -7.70 1.02 -9.08
N ALA A 48 -7.72 0.61 -7.81
CA ALA A 48 -8.87 0.78 -6.94
C ALA A 48 -9.31 2.26 -6.82
N HIS A 49 -8.35 3.20 -6.82
CA HIS A 49 -8.67 4.62 -6.87
C HIS A 49 -9.26 5.02 -8.22
N GLN A 50 -8.80 4.45 -9.34
CA GLN A 50 -9.33 4.81 -10.67
C GLN A 50 -10.76 4.28 -10.82
N ARG A 51 -11.00 3.07 -10.32
CA ARG A 51 -12.31 2.43 -10.23
C ARG A 51 -13.27 3.26 -9.37
N ARG A 52 -12.80 3.80 -8.24
CA ARG A 52 -13.60 4.65 -7.35
C ARG A 52 -14.11 5.91 -8.06
N ASP A 53 -13.27 6.59 -8.85
CA ASP A 53 -13.69 7.78 -9.62
C ASP A 53 -14.92 7.49 -10.51
N PHE A 54 -14.96 6.30 -11.14
CA PHE A 54 -16.10 5.89 -11.97
C PHE A 54 -17.33 5.52 -11.12
N ILE A 55 -17.16 4.87 -9.98
CA ILE A 55 -18.28 4.54 -9.07
C ILE A 55 -18.90 5.82 -8.50
N GLU A 56 -18.07 6.77 -8.05
CA GLU A 56 -18.53 8.06 -7.54
C GLU A 56 -19.27 8.85 -8.63
N LEU A 57 -18.79 8.81 -9.87
CA LEU A 57 -19.49 9.39 -11.01
C LEU A 57 -20.86 8.73 -11.24
N ALA A 58 -20.94 7.40 -11.20
CA ALA A 58 -22.19 6.66 -11.38
C ALA A 58 -23.24 7.02 -10.31
N ASN A 59 -22.78 7.18 -9.06
CA ASN A 59 -23.63 7.54 -7.93
C ASN A 59 -24.09 9.01 -7.98
N ALA A 60 -23.21 9.93 -8.41
CA ALA A 60 -23.52 11.35 -8.45
C ALA A 60 -24.33 11.76 -9.70
N HIS A 61 -24.24 10.98 -10.79
CA HIS A 61 -24.86 11.28 -12.08
C HIS A 61 -25.60 10.04 -12.61
N PRO A 62 -26.88 9.85 -12.23
CA PRO A 62 -27.67 8.67 -12.63
C PRO A 62 -27.75 8.47 -14.15
N ASP A 63 -27.76 9.57 -14.91
CA ASP A 63 -27.74 9.60 -16.37
C ASP A 63 -26.43 9.09 -17.00
N LEU A 64 -25.34 9.08 -16.23
CA LEU A 64 -24.03 8.54 -16.62
C LEU A 64 -23.75 7.17 -16.00
N SER A 65 -24.65 6.64 -15.17
CA SER A 65 -24.41 5.42 -14.39
C SER A 65 -24.04 4.22 -15.26
N GLY A 66 -24.82 3.90 -16.29
CA GLY A 66 -24.51 2.79 -17.19
C GLY A 66 -23.16 2.95 -17.90
N TRP A 67 -22.84 4.17 -18.36
CA TRP A 67 -21.55 4.47 -18.98
C TRP A 67 -20.40 4.28 -17.97
N ALA A 68 -20.54 4.81 -16.76
CA ALA A 68 -19.51 4.74 -15.73
C ALA A 68 -19.30 3.31 -15.22
N LEU A 69 -20.37 2.54 -15.02
CA LEU A 69 -20.28 1.12 -14.63
C LEU A 69 -19.64 0.27 -15.72
N SER A 70 -19.84 0.59 -17.00
CA SER A 70 -19.13 -0.10 -18.09
C SER A 70 -17.60 0.08 -18.02
N TRP A 71 -17.10 1.19 -17.46
CA TRP A 71 -15.68 1.38 -17.16
C TRP A 71 -15.25 0.59 -15.93
N VAL A 72 -16.10 0.49 -14.91
CA VAL A 72 -15.86 -0.35 -13.73
C VAL A 72 -15.70 -1.83 -14.12
N GLU A 73 -16.53 -2.32 -15.06
CA GLU A 73 -16.45 -3.68 -15.60
C GLU A 73 -15.15 -3.91 -16.35
N ARG A 74 -14.74 -2.99 -17.23
CA ARG A 74 -13.44 -3.05 -17.94
C ARG A 74 -12.25 -3.11 -16.98
N ILE A 75 -12.31 -2.31 -15.92
CA ILE A 75 -11.29 -2.37 -14.87
C ILE A 75 -11.30 -3.75 -14.20
N GLY A 76 -12.48 -4.29 -13.89
CA GLY A 76 -12.65 -5.65 -13.36
C GLY A 76 -12.03 -6.72 -14.28
N GLU A 77 -12.23 -6.60 -15.59
CA GLU A 77 -11.63 -7.48 -16.59
C GLU A 77 -10.10 -7.42 -16.55
N LEU A 78 -9.50 -6.24 -16.39
CA LEU A 78 -8.03 -6.14 -16.23
C LEU A 78 -7.54 -6.90 -14.99
N TYR A 79 -8.24 -6.82 -13.85
CA TYR A 79 -7.87 -7.62 -12.67
C TYR A 79 -7.98 -9.11 -12.98
N HIS A 80 -9.09 -9.54 -13.58
CA HIS A 80 -9.31 -10.95 -13.89
C HIS A 80 -8.23 -11.51 -14.82
N LEU A 81 -7.93 -10.80 -15.91
CA LEU A 81 -6.89 -11.16 -16.86
C LEU A 81 -5.51 -11.19 -16.20
N ASN A 82 -5.20 -10.20 -15.34
CA ASN A 82 -3.93 -10.16 -14.64
C ASN A 82 -3.78 -11.31 -13.63
N GLU A 83 -4.82 -11.62 -12.85
CA GLU A 83 -4.81 -12.77 -11.94
C GLU A 83 -4.63 -14.08 -12.70
N ALA A 84 -5.36 -14.26 -13.81
CA ALA A 84 -5.22 -15.44 -14.64
C ALA A 84 -3.82 -15.56 -15.27
N ARG A 85 -3.22 -14.44 -15.68
CA ARG A 85 -1.83 -14.38 -16.16
C ARG A 85 -0.85 -14.78 -15.06
N LEU A 86 -1.00 -14.23 -13.85
CA LEU A 86 -0.10 -14.51 -12.72
C LEU A 86 -0.20 -15.97 -12.23
N ALA A 87 -1.36 -16.61 -12.35
CA ALA A 87 -1.56 -18.01 -11.98
C ALA A 87 -0.72 -18.99 -12.81
N VAL A 88 -0.34 -18.62 -14.04
CA VAL A 88 0.43 -19.46 -14.97
C VAL A 88 1.88 -18.96 -15.13
N ARG A 89 2.40 -18.17 -14.18
CA ARG A 89 3.74 -17.55 -14.27
C ARG A 89 4.89 -18.54 -14.49
N ALA A 90 4.74 -19.79 -14.09
CA ALA A 90 5.75 -20.84 -14.27
C ALA A 90 5.70 -21.53 -15.65
N ASP A 91 4.63 -21.32 -16.44
CA ASP A 91 4.44 -21.90 -17.77
C ASP A 91 4.60 -20.81 -18.85
N PRO A 92 5.72 -20.78 -19.61
CA PRO A 92 5.99 -19.72 -20.58
C PRO A 92 4.97 -19.64 -21.72
N VAL A 93 4.39 -20.76 -22.14
CA VAL A 93 3.45 -20.80 -23.27
C VAL A 93 2.11 -20.23 -22.83
N GLN A 94 1.57 -20.72 -21.71
CA GLN A 94 0.34 -20.18 -21.15
C GLN A 94 0.50 -18.73 -20.70
N TRP A 95 1.66 -18.37 -20.16
CA TRP A 95 1.99 -16.99 -19.82
C TRP A 95 1.87 -16.06 -21.03
N ALA A 96 2.51 -16.41 -22.15
CA ALA A 96 2.50 -15.58 -23.35
C ALA A 96 1.08 -15.35 -23.88
N GLU A 97 0.24 -16.39 -23.89
CA GLU A 97 -1.17 -16.29 -24.30
C GLU A 97 -1.97 -15.35 -23.37
N ARG A 98 -1.82 -15.48 -22.05
CA ARG A 98 -2.55 -14.66 -21.08
C ARG A 98 -2.03 -13.22 -21.02
N ASP A 99 -0.73 -13.03 -21.21
CA ASP A 99 -0.10 -11.71 -21.31
C ASP A 99 -0.59 -10.97 -22.55
N ASP A 100 -0.68 -11.63 -23.70
CA ASP A 100 -1.24 -11.05 -24.93
C ASP A 100 -2.69 -10.60 -24.74
N ARG A 101 -3.55 -11.43 -24.13
CA ARG A 101 -4.94 -11.05 -23.81
C ARG A 101 -5.02 -9.83 -22.88
N LEU A 102 -4.20 -9.78 -21.84
CA LEU A 102 -4.13 -8.62 -20.94
C LEU A 102 -3.71 -7.36 -21.71
N ARG A 103 -2.66 -7.44 -22.52
CA ARG A 103 -2.16 -6.32 -23.32
C ARG A 103 -3.19 -5.84 -24.34
N GLN A 104 -3.94 -6.75 -24.96
CA GLN A 104 -5.06 -6.41 -25.84
C GLN A 104 -6.16 -5.65 -25.10
N ALA A 105 -6.56 -6.09 -23.90
CA ALA A 105 -7.55 -5.38 -23.09
C ALA A 105 -7.07 -3.97 -22.69
N VAL A 106 -5.78 -3.83 -22.32
CA VAL A 106 -5.16 -2.51 -22.03
C VAL A 106 -5.16 -1.61 -23.28
N ALA A 107 -4.83 -2.16 -24.45
CA ALA A 107 -4.87 -1.43 -25.71
C ALA A 107 -6.30 -0.99 -26.09
N GLN A 108 -7.28 -1.88 -25.90
CA GLN A 108 -8.69 -1.55 -26.10
C GLN A 108 -9.15 -0.40 -25.19
N MET A 109 -8.85 -0.46 -23.89
CA MET A 109 -9.19 0.62 -22.97
C MET A 109 -8.51 1.95 -23.33
N THR A 110 -7.30 1.91 -23.90
CA THR A 110 -6.62 3.10 -24.43
C THR A 110 -7.41 3.73 -25.57
N THR A 111 -7.86 2.91 -26.53
CA THR A 111 -8.67 3.35 -27.67
C THR A 111 -10.01 3.90 -27.22
N GLU A 112 -10.74 3.20 -26.34
CA GLU A 112 -12.03 3.63 -25.84
C GLU A 112 -11.94 4.96 -25.07
N ARG A 113 -10.87 5.15 -24.29
CA ARG A 113 -10.61 6.42 -23.59
C ARG A 113 -10.39 7.54 -24.59
N ALA A 114 -9.57 7.32 -25.61
CA ALA A 114 -9.29 8.31 -26.65
C ALA A 114 -10.57 8.69 -27.41
N THR A 115 -11.37 7.69 -27.82
CA THR A 115 -12.67 7.90 -28.46
C THR A 115 -13.64 8.68 -27.57
N GLY A 116 -13.73 8.34 -26.28
CA GLY A 116 -14.55 9.07 -25.32
C GLY A 116 -14.13 10.54 -25.19
N LEU A 117 -12.82 10.81 -25.10
CA LEU A 117 -12.29 12.17 -25.02
C LEU A 117 -12.47 12.97 -26.32
N ALA A 118 -12.45 12.32 -27.48
CA ALA A 118 -12.71 12.97 -28.76
C ALA A 118 -14.20 13.29 -28.98
N ASN A 119 -15.13 12.59 -28.31
CA ASN A 119 -16.55 12.82 -28.44
C ASN A 119 -16.97 14.18 -27.83
N PRO A 120 -17.46 15.16 -28.61
CA PRO A 120 -17.87 16.47 -28.08
C PRO A 120 -19.12 16.40 -27.18
N ALA A 121 -19.96 15.38 -27.36
CA ALA A 121 -21.17 15.17 -26.55
C ALA A 121 -20.87 14.56 -25.17
N LEU A 122 -19.62 14.16 -24.88
CA LEU A 122 -19.26 13.63 -23.58
C LEU A 122 -19.38 14.73 -22.51
N LYS A 123 -20.26 14.48 -21.53
CA LYS A 123 -20.55 15.40 -20.42
C LYS A 123 -19.28 15.70 -19.61
N ALA A 124 -19.18 16.92 -19.10
CA ALA A 124 -18.00 17.40 -18.40
C ALA A 124 -17.56 16.51 -17.21
N PRO A 125 -18.45 15.96 -16.36
CA PRO A 125 -18.05 15.05 -15.28
C PRO A 125 -17.36 13.77 -15.80
N ALA A 126 -17.93 13.12 -16.80
CA ALA A 126 -17.33 11.93 -17.44
C ALA A 126 -15.99 12.25 -18.11
N ARG A 127 -15.91 13.39 -18.79
CA ARG A 127 -14.67 13.88 -19.42
C ARG A 127 -13.54 14.07 -18.40
N LYS A 128 -13.84 14.64 -17.23
CA LYS A 128 -12.85 14.83 -16.14
C LYS A 128 -12.26 13.49 -15.68
N VAL A 129 -13.09 12.46 -15.51
CA VAL A 129 -12.62 11.12 -15.09
C VAL A 129 -11.72 10.51 -16.16
N LEU A 130 -12.07 10.58 -17.45
CA LEU A 130 -11.22 10.10 -18.53
C LEU A 130 -9.90 10.88 -18.67
N GLN A 131 -9.92 12.20 -18.48
CA GLN A 131 -8.70 13.03 -18.48
C GLN A 131 -7.77 12.65 -17.31
N SER A 132 -8.34 12.41 -16.12
CA SER A 132 -7.60 11.88 -14.98
C SER A 132 -6.96 10.54 -15.34
N MET A 133 -7.72 9.60 -15.89
CA MET A 133 -7.21 8.30 -16.31
C MET A 133 -6.10 8.42 -17.37
N GLN A 134 -6.26 9.31 -18.35
CA GLN A 134 -5.24 9.57 -19.38
C GLN A 134 -3.95 10.10 -18.78
N LYS A 135 -4.05 11.08 -17.87
CA LYS A 135 -2.89 11.69 -17.20
C LYS A 135 -2.06 10.67 -16.42
N HIS A 136 -2.72 9.65 -15.84
CA HIS A 136 -2.09 8.66 -14.97
C HIS A 136 -1.88 7.31 -15.67
N TRP A 137 -2.11 7.22 -16.98
CA TRP A 137 -2.16 5.94 -17.69
C TRP A 137 -0.86 5.14 -17.62
N SER A 138 0.28 5.82 -17.80
CA SER A 138 1.60 5.19 -17.73
C SER A 138 1.83 4.51 -16.38
N GLY A 139 1.46 5.17 -15.28
CA GLY A 139 1.59 4.59 -13.94
C GLY A 139 0.53 3.52 -13.64
N LEU A 140 -0.68 3.63 -14.19
CA LEU A 140 -1.72 2.60 -14.06
C LEU A 140 -1.33 1.30 -14.78
N THR A 141 -0.47 1.36 -15.80
CA THR A 141 -0.12 0.20 -16.63
C THR A 141 1.23 -0.43 -16.28
N VAL A 142 1.93 0.06 -15.25
CA VAL A 142 3.24 -0.48 -14.81
C VAL A 142 3.19 -1.99 -14.54
N PHE A 143 2.11 -2.50 -13.96
CA PHE A 143 1.95 -3.93 -13.64
C PHE A 143 1.98 -4.85 -14.89
N VAL A 144 1.74 -4.31 -16.08
CA VAL A 144 1.77 -5.07 -17.33
C VAL A 144 3.20 -5.52 -17.62
N ASP A 145 4.16 -4.58 -17.53
CA ASP A 145 5.57 -4.84 -17.79
C ASP A 145 6.33 -5.29 -16.53
N HIS A 146 5.79 -5.02 -15.34
CA HIS A 146 6.31 -5.43 -14.04
C HIS A 146 5.28 -6.29 -13.27
N PRO A 147 5.13 -7.59 -13.58
CA PRO A 147 4.07 -8.42 -13.00
C PRO A 147 4.19 -8.67 -11.49
N GLU A 148 5.34 -8.43 -10.90
CA GLU A 148 5.56 -8.40 -9.44
C GLU A 148 4.90 -7.20 -8.75
N VAL A 149 4.54 -6.15 -9.50
CA VAL A 149 3.88 -4.96 -8.96
C VAL A 149 2.36 -5.18 -8.94
N PRO A 150 1.72 -5.20 -7.76
CA PRO A 150 0.27 -5.34 -7.68
C PRO A 150 -0.44 -4.11 -8.25
N MET A 151 -1.63 -4.33 -8.82
CA MET A 151 -2.50 -3.27 -9.36
C MET A 151 -3.05 -2.33 -8.26
N ASP A 152 -3.03 -2.76 -7.01
CA ASP A 152 -3.56 -2.01 -5.86
C ASP A 152 -2.54 -1.80 -4.75
N ASN A 153 -2.68 -0.66 -4.07
CA ASN A 153 -1.91 -0.34 -2.86
C ASN A 153 -2.53 -0.94 -1.57
N HIS A 154 -3.40 -1.95 -1.68
CA HIS A 154 -4.16 -2.46 -0.54
C HIS A 154 -3.30 -2.99 0.60
N VAL A 155 -2.07 -3.45 0.33
CA VAL A 155 -1.12 -3.85 1.37
C VAL A 155 -0.72 -2.64 2.23
N ALA A 156 -0.23 -1.57 1.60
CA ALA A 156 0.14 -0.37 2.35
C ALA A 156 -1.06 0.32 3.01
N GLU A 157 -2.23 0.34 2.35
CA GLU A 157 -3.46 0.88 2.94
C GLU A 157 -3.96 0.06 4.14
N ARG A 158 -3.87 -1.28 4.08
CA ARG A 158 -4.22 -2.18 5.18
C ARG A 158 -3.25 -2.02 6.35
N ASP A 159 -1.98 -1.78 6.07
CA ASP A 159 -0.96 -1.53 7.10
C ASP A 159 -1.13 -0.14 7.74
N GLN A 160 -1.56 0.87 6.98
CA GLN A 160 -1.89 2.19 7.53
C GLN A 160 -3.23 2.27 8.25
N ARG A 161 -4.16 1.32 8.03
CA ARG A 161 -5.46 1.28 8.74
C ARG A 161 -5.31 1.20 10.25
N GLY A 162 -4.32 0.47 10.77
CA GLY A 162 -4.08 0.36 12.22
C GLY A 162 -3.86 1.73 12.89
N PRO A 163 -2.85 2.50 12.44
CA PRO A 163 -2.62 3.87 12.92
C PRO A 163 -3.81 4.83 12.70
N VAL A 164 -4.52 4.73 11.57
CA VAL A 164 -5.68 5.60 11.26
C VAL A 164 -6.87 5.31 12.18
N VAL A 165 -7.19 4.03 12.41
CA VAL A 165 -8.24 3.60 13.34
C VAL A 165 -7.85 3.96 14.78
N ALA A 166 -6.58 3.75 15.16
CA ALA A 166 -6.08 4.13 16.47
C ALA A 166 -6.19 5.65 16.72
N ARG A 167 -5.83 6.48 15.73
CA ARG A 167 -6.02 7.94 15.82
C ARG A 167 -7.49 8.30 16.04
N LYS A 168 -8.42 7.61 15.38
CA LYS A 168 -9.86 7.82 15.55
C LYS A 168 -10.36 7.35 16.93
N ASN A 169 -9.83 6.26 17.46
CA ASN A 169 -10.24 5.68 18.74
C ASN A 169 -9.68 6.43 19.96
N PHE A 170 -8.48 6.98 19.85
CA PHE A 170 -7.82 7.72 20.95
C PHE A 170 -7.93 9.25 20.81
N TYR A 171 -8.76 9.74 19.88
CA TYR A 171 -8.94 11.16 19.57
C TYR A 171 -7.62 11.91 19.25
N GLY A 172 -6.68 11.20 18.63
CA GLY A 172 -5.37 11.73 18.24
C GLY A 172 -4.39 11.86 19.40
N SER A 173 -3.46 12.81 19.27
CA SER A 173 -2.43 13.08 20.27
C SER A 173 -2.58 14.53 20.71
N GLY A 174 -2.73 14.77 22.02
CA GLY A 174 -2.90 16.11 22.59
C GLY A 174 -1.63 16.97 22.61
N SER A 175 -0.48 16.40 22.21
CA SER A 175 0.79 17.12 22.08
C SER A 175 1.66 16.52 20.97
N GLU A 176 2.59 17.32 20.46
CA GLU A 176 3.57 16.88 19.46
C GLU A 176 4.42 15.71 19.97
N TRP A 177 4.83 15.75 21.24
CA TRP A 177 5.56 14.67 21.89
C TRP A 177 4.77 13.36 21.88
N ALA A 178 3.49 13.40 22.27
CA ALA A 178 2.63 12.22 22.30
C ALA A 178 2.42 11.66 20.90
N GLY A 179 2.33 12.53 19.90
CA GLY A 179 2.28 12.13 18.50
C GLY A 179 3.57 11.44 18.03
N ALA A 180 4.73 12.03 18.34
CA ALA A 180 6.02 11.47 17.97
C ALA A 180 6.24 10.10 18.62
N LEU A 181 5.83 9.94 19.88
CA LEU A 181 5.84 8.65 20.59
C LEU A 181 4.92 7.63 19.90
N ALA A 182 3.68 8.00 19.60
CA ALA A 182 2.73 7.13 18.91
C ALA A 182 3.28 6.66 17.55
N ALA A 183 3.87 7.57 16.76
CA ALA A 183 4.49 7.22 15.48
C ALA A 183 5.67 6.25 15.64
N ARG A 184 6.51 6.40 16.67
CA ARG A 184 7.60 5.45 16.97
C ARG A 184 7.06 4.08 17.36
N MET A 185 6.02 4.04 18.20
CA MET A 185 5.38 2.79 18.61
C MET A 185 4.72 2.08 17.43
N PHE A 186 4.00 2.78 16.56
CA PHE A 186 3.43 2.18 15.36
C PHE A 186 4.49 1.60 14.43
N ARG A 187 5.62 2.29 14.24
CA ARG A 187 6.75 1.77 13.45
C ARG A 187 7.28 0.47 14.05
N LEU A 188 7.51 0.46 15.36
CA LEU A 188 8.02 -0.71 16.08
C LEU A 188 7.06 -1.91 16.01
N LEU A 189 5.77 -1.69 16.26
CA LEU A 189 4.74 -2.73 16.17
C LEU A 189 4.55 -3.25 14.73
N MET A 190 4.66 -2.37 13.73
CA MET A 190 4.59 -2.77 12.32
C MET A 190 5.79 -3.64 11.96
N THR A 191 7.00 -3.27 12.38
CA THR A 191 8.19 -4.10 12.21
C THR A 191 8.00 -5.49 12.82
N MET A 192 7.46 -5.58 14.04
CA MET A 192 7.17 -6.89 14.66
C MET A 192 6.21 -7.72 13.82
N ARG A 193 5.12 -7.10 13.36
CA ARG A 193 4.11 -7.75 12.53
C ARG A 193 4.70 -8.27 11.22
N LEU A 194 5.53 -7.47 10.55
CA LEU A 194 6.21 -7.87 9.31
C LEU A 194 7.11 -9.10 9.51
N TRP A 195 7.75 -9.21 10.68
CA TRP A 195 8.61 -10.35 11.03
C TRP A 195 7.88 -11.53 11.69
N GLY A 196 6.55 -11.43 11.83
CA GLY A 196 5.70 -12.43 12.50
C GLY A 196 5.92 -12.51 14.01
N ILE A 197 6.61 -11.55 14.61
CA ILE A 197 6.91 -11.51 16.05
C ILE A 197 5.64 -11.14 16.82
N ASN A 198 5.40 -11.83 17.94
CA ASN A 198 4.34 -11.47 18.87
C ASN A 198 4.72 -10.18 19.64
N PRO A 199 3.96 -9.07 19.50
CA PRO A 199 4.34 -7.81 20.12
C PRO A 199 4.38 -7.84 21.64
N ARG A 200 3.50 -8.62 22.27
CA ARG A 200 3.47 -8.77 23.73
C ARG A 200 4.73 -9.50 24.21
N THR A 201 5.06 -10.64 23.60
CA THR A 201 6.25 -11.42 23.94
C THR A 201 7.52 -10.56 23.83
N TRP A 202 7.65 -9.80 22.74
CA TRP A 202 8.81 -8.91 22.56
C TRP A 202 8.84 -7.77 23.57
N LEU A 203 7.71 -7.10 23.82
CA LEU A 203 7.65 -5.95 24.73
C LEU A 203 7.93 -6.38 26.17
N THR A 204 7.38 -7.51 26.61
CA THR A 204 7.69 -8.10 27.92
C THR A 204 9.19 -8.37 28.04
N ALA A 205 9.79 -9.08 27.08
CA ALA A 205 11.22 -9.40 27.11
C ALA A 205 12.10 -8.14 27.10
N TYR A 206 11.71 -7.10 26.37
CA TYR A 206 12.46 -5.83 26.35
C TYR A 206 12.36 -5.08 27.67
N LEU A 207 11.15 -4.97 28.25
CA LEU A 207 10.94 -4.29 29.52
C LEU A 207 11.60 -5.04 30.70
N GLU A 208 11.60 -6.37 30.68
CA GLU A 208 12.35 -7.20 31.63
C GLU A 208 13.85 -6.94 31.53
N ALA A 209 14.40 -6.84 30.32
CA ALA A 209 15.80 -6.51 30.13
C ALA A 209 16.14 -5.09 30.59
N CYS A 210 15.23 -4.12 30.39
CA CYS A 210 15.38 -2.79 30.97
C CYS A 210 15.37 -2.83 32.50
N ALA A 211 14.45 -3.59 33.10
CA ALA A 211 14.37 -3.75 34.55
C ALA A 211 15.64 -4.37 35.14
N ALA A 212 16.16 -5.41 34.49
CA ALA A 212 17.44 -6.04 34.85
C ALA A 212 18.63 -5.08 34.70
N ASN A 213 18.52 -4.07 33.84
CA ASN A 213 19.53 -3.05 33.59
C ASN A 213 19.23 -1.72 34.31
N GLY A 214 18.64 -1.78 35.51
CA GLY A 214 18.41 -0.60 36.34
C GLY A 214 17.39 0.40 35.77
N GLY A 215 16.44 -0.09 34.99
CA GLY A 215 15.42 0.72 34.30
C GLY A 215 15.91 1.39 33.02
N GLN A 216 17.13 1.07 32.56
CA GLN A 216 17.71 1.64 31.34
C GLN A 216 17.67 0.64 30.17
N PRO A 217 17.54 1.10 28.92
CA PRO A 217 17.67 0.24 27.74
C PRO A 217 18.95 -0.60 27.78
N PRO A 218 18.91 -1.89 27.40
CA PRO A 218 20.11 -2.71 27.29
C PRO A 218 21.14 -2.08 26.36
N ALA A 219 22.42 -2.11 26.72
CA ALA A 219 23.50 -1.53 25.91
C ALA A 219 23.61 -2.17 24.51
N CYS A 220 23.19 -3.44 24.38
CA CYS A 220 23.13 -4.15 23.11
C CYS A 220 21.68 -4.53 22.78
N LEU A 221 21.19 -4.07 21.62
CA LEU A 221 19.82 -4.31 21.16
C LEU A 221 19.69 -5.52 20.22
N SER A 222 20.78 -6.26 19.95
CA SER A 222 20.76 -7.35 18.97
C SER A 222 19.71 -8.42 19.28
N ALA A 223 19.48 -8.71 20.56
CA ALA A 223 18.45 -9.64 21.03
C ALA A 223 17.00 -9.15 20.84
N PHE A 224 16.82 -7.90 20.38
CA PHE A 224 15.55 -7.19 20.21
C PHE A 224 15.34 -6.65 18.79
N LEU A 225 16.35 -6.64 17.93
CA LEU A 225 16.23 -6.22 16.53
C LEU A 225 16.08 -7.44 15.60
N PRO A 226 14.95 -7.60 14.89
CA PRO A 226 14.64 -8.85 14.16
C PRO A 226 15.72 -9.30 13.18
N TRP A 227 16.39 -8.36 12.50
CA TRP A 227 17.45 -8.63 11.53
C TRP A 227 18.80 -9.02 12.14
N THR A 228 18.92 -9.02 13.47
CA THR A 228 20.13 -9.45 14.20
C THR A 228 19.86 -10.59 15.18
N MET A 229 18.61 -10.99 15.36
CA MET A 229 18.24 -12.13 16.19
C MET A 229 18.72 -13.44 15.55
N SER A 230 19.18 -14.39 16.37
CA SER A 230 19.36 -15.77 15.94
C SER A 230 18.01 -16.42 15.60
N ALA A 231 18.04 -17.53 14.84
CA ALA A 231 16.84 -18.29 14.52
C ALA A 231 16.06 -18.72 15.77
N ASP A 232 16.76 -19.16 16.82
CA ASP A 232 16.17 -19.58 18.10
C ASP A 232 15.49 -18.41 18.82
N ARG A 233 16.15 -17.25 18.85
CA ARG A 233 15.58 -16.04 19.45
C ARG A 233 14.35 -15.57 18.69
N LEU A 234 14.40 -15.59 17.36
CA LEU A 234 13.27 -15.24 16.53
C LEU A 234 12.10 -16.22 16.72
N ALA A 235 12.37 -17.51 16.83
CA ALA A 235 11.37 -18.52 17.15
C ALA A 235 10.73 -18.28 18.52
N GLN A 236 11.53 -17.92 19.55
CA GLN A 236 11.02 -17.55 20.87
C GLN A 236 10.09 -16.33 20.79
N MET A 237 10.46 -15.31 20.02
CA MET A 237 9.67 -14.07 19.87
C MET A 237 8.36 -14.24 19.11
N ARG A 238 8.27 -15.29 18.28
CA ARG A 238 7.06 -15.64 17.52
C ARG A 238 6.05 -16.44 18.34
N ARG A 239 6.46 -17.02 19.48
CA ARG A 239 5.56 -17.78 20.35
C ARG A 239 4.53 -16.87 20.99
N VAL A 240 3.32 -17.40 21.18
CA VAL A 240 2.33 -16.80 22.08
C VAL A 240 2.92 -16.85 23.48
N ALA A 241 2.91 -15.71 24.18
CA ALA A 241 3.30 -15.65 25.58
C ALA A 241 2.37 -16.58 26.38
N VAL A 242 2.89 -17.69 26.87
CA VAL A 242 2.22 -18.50 27.89
C VAL A 242 2.64 -17.88 29.21
N HIS A 243 1.80 -17.04 29.80
CA HIS A 243 2.07 -16.55 31.14
C HIS A 243 1.80 -17.71 32.12
N PRO A 244 2.68 -18.03 33.07
CA PRO A 244 2.42 -19.06 34.10
C PRO A 244 1.26 -18.71 35.06
N ALA A 245 0.54 -17.61 34.81
CA ALA A 245 -0.63 -17.16 35.57
C ALA A 245 -1.89 -17.03 34.71
N ASP A 246 -1.84 -17.35 33.41
CA ASP A 246 -3.05 -17.44 32.61
C ASP A 246 -3.70 -18.80 32.92
N PRO A 247 -4.88 -18.85 33.58
CA PRO A 247 -5.57 -20.11 33.74
C PRO A 247 -5.91 -20.60 32.33
N ILE A 248 -5.46 -21.83 32.04
CA ILE A 248 -5.94 -22.57 30.88
C ILE A 248 -7.46 -22.69 31.10
N ASP A 249 -8.24 -21.91 30.36
CA ASP A 249 -9.69 -22.06 30.33
C ASP A 249 -9.97 -23.41 29.67
N SER A 250 -10.15 -24.42 30.50
CA SER A 250 -10.75 -25.69 30.15
C SER A 250 -12.27 -25.51 30.20
N SER A 251 -12.84 -25.00 29.11
CA SER A 251 -14.29 -25.00 28.83
C SER A 251 -14.54 -25.03 27.32
#